data_AF-A0AAU2VQY8-F1
#
_entry.id   AF-A0AAU2VQY8-F1
#
_cell.length_a   1.000
_cell.length_b   1.000
_cell.length_c   1.000
_cell.angle_alpha   90.00
_cell.angle_beta   90.00
_cell.angle_gamma   90.00
#
_symmetry.space_group_name_H-M   'P 1'
#
loop_
_entity.id
_entity.type
_entity.pdbx_description
1 polymer ?
#
loop_
_entity_poly.entity_id
_entity_poly.type
_entity_poly.pdbx_seq_one_letter_code
_entity_poly.pdbx_strand_id
1 'polypeptide(L)'
;MNPIAPNTYVIYARGLDLPTLTAVSTEAALPVRTAGESDGWAWVTYDAAAVSGAAALRLARDITGFRYDERFGGPDRVVTVFLASTSACECPNGQNYGVPHCDDHPFHYSYSRGGFALDYFNIGMRREAHRSGDLLIRELLAAGIVGRETPVYDADPSYNADGAVTMRIITEYFGLPAAN
;
A
#
# COMPACT_ATOMS: atom_id res chain seq x y z
N MET A 1 7.09 -15.05 -0.55
CA MET A 1 6.13 -15.21 0.57
C MET A 1 5.51 -13.83 0.76
N ASN A 2 4.18 -13.70 0.69
CA ASN A 2 3.51 -12.41 0.82
C ASN A 2 3.57 -11.99 2.31
N PRO A 3 4.14 -10.82 2.67
CA PRO A 3 4.32 -10.43 4.07
C PRO A 3 3.02 -10.00 4.77
N ILE A 4 1.90 -10.06 4.05
CA ILE A 4 0.55 -9.81 4.53
C ILE A 4 -0.34 -11.02 4.21
N ALA A 5 -1.21 -11.39 5.16
CA ALA A 5 -2.19 -12.45 4.95
C ALA A 5 -3.14 -12.09 3.79
N PRO A 6 -3.75 -13.06 3.07
CA PRO A 6 -4.77 -12.78 2.05
C PRO A 6 -5.96 -12.00 2.61
N ASN A 7 -6.68 -11.25 1.76
CA ASN A 7 -7.86 -10.45 2.12
C ASN A 7 -7.63 -9.52 3.31
N THR A 8 -6.48 -8.86 3.32
CA THR A 8 -6.04 -7.98 4.41
C THR A 8 -5.61 -6.64 3.84
N TYR A 9 -6.01 -5.58 4.53
CA TYR A 9 -5.43 -4.25 4.35
C TYR A 9 -4.44 -4.00 5.49
N VAL A 10 -3.30 -3.38 5.19
CA VAL A 10 -2.29 -3.03 6.20
C VAL A 10 -1.85 -1.60 6.02
N ILE A 11 -1.77 -0.87 7.13
CA ILE A 11 -1.12 0.44 7.20
C ILE A 11 0.14 0.26 8.03
N TYR A 12 1.29 0.46 7.41
CA TYR A 12 2.56 0.68 8.11
C TYR A 12 2.75 2.17 8.28
N ALA A 13 3.07 2.62 9.49
CA ALA A 13 3.37 4.00 9.81
C ALA A 13 4.74 4.10 10.48
N ARG A 14 5.58 5.01 9.99
CA ARG A 14 6.85 5.38 10.62
C ARG A 14 6.74 6.80 11.12
N GLY A 15 7.20 7.04 12.34
CA GLY A 15 7.02 8.30 13.05
C GLY A 15 5.82 8.32 14.01
N LEU A 16 5.08 7.22 14.10
CA LEU A 16 4.05 6.98 15.11
C LEU A 16 4.37 5.73 15.91
N ASP A 17 4.04 5.74 17.20
CA ASP A 17 4.02 4.52 18.01
C ASP A 17 2.72 3.72 17.78
N LEU A 18 2.76 2.44 18.14
CA LEU A 18 1.63 1.54 17.99
C LEU A 18 0.34 2.02 18.73
N PRO A 19 0.40 2.52 19.98
CA PRO A 19 -0.78 3.05 20.66
C PRO A 19 -1.45 4.18 19.89
N THR A 20 -0.68 5.09 19.31
CA THR A 20 -1.19 6.21 18.53
C THR A 20 -1.85 5.75 17.24
N LEU A 21 -1.20 4.86 16.49
CA LEU A 21 -1.75 4.32 15.24
C LEU A 21 -3.07 3.56 15.48
N THR A 22 -3.14 2.82 16.59
CA THR A 22 -4.34 2.08 17.01
C THR A 22 -5.48 3.02 17.42
N ALA A 23 -5.16 4.08 18.19
CA ALA A 23 -6.14 5.08 18.60
C ALA A 23 -6.75 5.80 17.39
N VAL A 24 -5.92 6.21 16.43
CA VAL A 24 -6.39 6.85 15.20
C VAL A 24 -7.27 5.91 14.36
N SER A 25 -6.92 4.62 14.28
CA SER A 25 -7.76 3.63 13.60
C SER A 25 -9.14 3.51 14.26
N THR A 26 -9.19 3.55 15.59
CA THR A 26 -10.43 3.50 16.37
C THR A 26 -11.27 4.77 16.17
N GLU A 27 -10.64 5.95 16.18
CA GLU A 27 -11.28 7.24 15.87
C GLU A 27 -11.89 7.25 14.46
N ALA A 28 -11.25 6.56 13.52
CA ALA A 28 -11.74 6.37 12.15
C ALA A 28 -12.79 5.25 12.02
N ALA A 29 -13.21 4.64 13.13
CA ALA A 29 -14.13 3.50 13.18
C ALA A 29 -13.67 2.30 12.32
N LEU A 30 -12.35 2.10 12.19
CA LEU A 30 -11.77 0.94 11.52
C LEU A 30 -11.38 -0.12 12.55
N PRO A 31 -12.06 -1.28 12.62
CA PRO A 31 -11.75 -2.35 13.55
C PRO A 31 -10.39 -2.97 13.21
N VAL A 32 -9.37 -2.66 14.00
CA VAL A 32 -8.05 -3.27 13.89
C VAL A 32 -8.15 -4.77 14.18
N ARG A 33 -7.60 -5.59 13.28
CA ARG A 33 -7.57 -7.06 13.40
C ARG A 33 -6.33 -7.53 14.15
N THR A 34 -5.15 -7.16 13.66
CA THR A 34 -3.86 -7.36 14.33
C THR A 34 -3.03 -6.09 14.25
N ALA A 35 -2.06 -5.95 15.14
CA ALA A 35 -1.18 -4.79 15.17
C ALA A 35 0.17 -5.15 15.79
N GLY A 36 1.20 -4.38 15.46
CA GLY A 36 2.54 -4.61 15.97
C GLY A 36 3.48 -3.43 15.70
N GLU A 37 4.70 -3.56 16.23
CA GLU A 37 5.76 -2.56 16.02
C GLU A 37 7.10 -3.28 15.87
N SER A 38 7.84 -2.97 14.81
CA SER A 38 9.19 -3.49 14.54
C SER A 38 9.90 -2.60 13.53
N ASP A 39 11.24 -2.54 13.59
CA ASP A 39 12.08 -1.89 12.58
C ASP A 39 11.69 -0.41 12.29
N GLY A 40 11.23 0.28 13.34
CA GLY A 40 10.77 1.66 13.26
C GLY A 40 9.43 1.86 12.54
N TRP A 41 8.67 0.78 12.34
CA TRP A 41 7.32 0.78 11.81
C TRP A 41 6.34 0.29 12.87
N ALA A 42 5.34 1.10 13.19
CA ALA A 42 4.08 0.62 13.75
C ALA A 42 3.18 0.16 12.60
N TRP A 43 2.40 -0.90 12.79
CA TRP A 43 1.46 -1.36 11.78
C TRP A 43 0.17 -1.86 12.39
N VAL A 44 -0.90 -1.75 11.60
CA VAL A 44 -2.24 -2.27 11.89
C VAL A 44 -2.78 -2.98 10.65
N THR A 45 -3.48 -4.08 10.86
CA THR A 45 -4.20 -4.80 9.80
C THR A 45 -5.71 -4.66 9.97
N TYR A 46 -6.42 -4.76 8.85
CA TYR A 46 -7.87 -4.80 8.80
C TYR A 46 -8.32 -5.99 7.95
N ASP A 47 -9.42 -6.61 8.35
CA ASP A 47 -10.10 -7.61 7.51
C ASP A 47 -10.80 -6.90 6.34
N ALA A 48 -10.44 -7.27 5.12
CA ALA A 48 -11.03 -6.68 3.91
C ALA A 48 -12.53 -6.99 3.76
N ALA A 49 -13.05 -8.02 4.45
CA ALA A 49 -14.48 -8.30 4.51
C ALA A 49 -15.25 -7.38 5.47
N ALA A 50 -14.56 -6.73 6.41
CA ALA A 50 -15.17 -5.91 7.46
C ALA A 50 -15.01 -4.41 7.25
N VAL A 51 -14.10 -4.00 6.36
CA VAL A 51 -13.69 -2.60 6.18
C VAL A 51 -13.68 -2.23 4.70
N SER A 52 -14.14 -1.02 4.37
CA SER A 52 -13.92 -0.44 3.04
C SER A 52 -12.43 -0.18 2.83
N GLY A 53 -11.87 -0.71 1.74
CA GLY A 53 -10.47 -0.47 1.43
C GLY A 53 -10.19 0.98 1.07
N ALA A 54 -11.14 1.71 0.48
CA ALA A 54 -11.00 3.15 0.29
C ALA A 54 -10.93 3.93 1.61
N ALA A 55 -11.66 3.49 2.65
CA ALA A 55 -11.55 4.09 3.99
C ALA A 55 -10.17 3.84 4.61
N ALA A 56 -9.65 2.60 4.52
CA ALA A 56 -8.32 2.26 5.02
C ALA A 56 -7.21 3.02 4.26
N LEU A 57 -7.27 3.08 2.92
CA LEU A 57 -6.33 3.83 2.10
C LEU A 57 -6.37 5.34 2.41
N ARG A 58 -7.58 5.90 2.58
CA ARG A 58 -7.75 7.31 2.95
C ARG A 58 -7.15 7.60 4.32
N LEU A 59 -7.37 6.71 5.28
CA LEU A 59 -6.78 6.84 6.61
C LEU A 59 -5.25 6.84 6.53
N ALA A 60 -4.66 5.90 5.78
CA ALA A 60 -3.21 5.84 5.58
C ALA A 60 -2.64 7.18 5.10
N ARG A 61 -3.28 7.77 4.08
CA ARG A 61 -2.89 9.09 3.57
C ARG A 61 -3.08 10.19 4.62
N ASP A 62 -4.27 10.29 5.20
CA ASP A 62 -4.68 11.43 6.03
C ASP A 62 -3.88 11.52 7.34
N ILE A 63 -3.45 10.37 7.89
CA ILE A 63 -2.58 10.29 9.08
C ILE A 63 -1.28 11.09 8.88
N THR A 64 -0.78 11.16 7.65
CA THR A 64 0.47 11.87 7.32
C THR A 64 0.28 13.38 7.13
N GLY A 65 -0.96 13.88 7.15
CA GLY A 65 -1.30 15.24 6.70
C GLY A 65 -1.71 16.22 7.80
N PHE A 66 -2.12 17.40 7.36
CA PHE A 66 -2.42 18.55 8.23
C PHE A 66 -3.48 18.27 9.31
N ARG A 67 -4.38 17.30 9.07
CA ARG A 67 -5.39 16.88 10.05
C ARG A 67 -4.78 16.48 11.40
N TYR A 68 -3.55 15.97 11.39
CA TYR A 68 -2.85 15.53 12.59
C TYR A 68 -1.57 16.34 12.86
N ASP A 69 -1.40 17.48 12.20
CA ASP A 69 -0.17 18.29 12.29
C ASP A 69 0.16 18.68 13.73
N GLU A 70 -0.83 19.21 14.45
CA GLU A 70 -0.68 19.59 15.86
C GLU A 70 -0.45 18.37 16.78
N ARG A 71 -0.97 17.20 16.40
CA ARG A 71 -0.86 15.97 17.20
C ARG A 71 0.50 15.30 17.02
N PHE A 72 1.09 15.36 15.83
CA PHE A 72 2.30 14.62 15.47
C PHE A 72 3.52 15.52 15.16
N GLY A 73 3.34 16.84 15.20
CA GLY A 73 4.43 17.83 15.15
C GLY A 73 4.99 18.08 13.74
N GLY A 74 4.15 18.10 12.71
CA GLY A 74 4.55 18.40 11.33
C GLY A 74 3.99 17.40 10.29
N PRO A 75 3.63 17.85 9.06
CA PRO A 75 3.25 16.96 7.95
C PRO A 75 4.40 16.05 7.45
N ASP A 76 5.65 16.34 7.84
CA ASP A 76 6.84 15.60 7.45
C ASP A 76 7.30 14.55 8.47
N ARG A 77 6.60 14.41 9.60
CA ARG A 77 6.99 13.51 10.68
C ARG A 77 6.56 12.07 10.47
N VAL A 78 5.45 11.90 9.74
CA VAL A 78 4.83 10.60 9.54
C VAL A 78 4.85 10.25 8.06
N VAL A 79 5.27 9.02 7.77
CA VAL A 79 5.09 8.41 6.46
C VAL A 79 4.32 7.12 6.63
N THR A 80 3.54 6.76 5.62
CA THR A 80 2.83 5.49 5.61
C THR A 80 3.05 4.72 4.34
N VAL A 81 3.08 3.39 4.46
CA VAL A 81 2.91 2.46 3.35
C VAL A 81 1.61 1.70 3.59
N PHE A 82 0.68 1.82 2.65
CA PHE A 82 -0.54 1.02 2.60
C PHE A 82 -0.32 -0.16 1.66
N LEU A 83 -0.74 -1.35 2.09
CA LEU A 83 -0.79 -2.55 1.25
C LEU A 83 -2.17 -3.21 1.32
N ALA A 84 -2.61 -3.75 0.19
CA ALA A 84 -3.76 -4.64 0.11
C ALA A 84 -3.39 -5.97 -0.54
N SER A 85 -3.85 -7.08 0.07
CA SER A 85 -3.73 -8.45 -0.47
C SER A 85 -5.05 -8.98 -1.03
N THR A 86 -6.00 -8.09 -1.31
CA THR A 86 -7.25 -8.42 -2.01
C THR A 86 -6.99 -8.71 -3.48
N SER A 87 -7.93 -9.39 -4.14
CA SER A 87 -7.93 -9.46 -5.60
C SER A 87 -8.04 -8.05 -6.19
N ALA A 88 -7.31 -7.79 -7.27
CA ALA A 88 -7.48 -6.54 -8.00
C ALA A 88 -8.88 -6.48 -8.62
N CYS A 89 -9.53 -5.31 -8.62
CA CYS A 89 -10.91 -5.25 -9.15
C CYS A 89 -10.97 -5.63 -10.62
N GLU A 90 -12.08 -6.27 -10.97
CA GLU A 90 -12.53 -6.52 -12.34
C GLU A 90 -13.29 -5.32 -12.95
N CYS A 91 -13.43 -4.23 -12.20
CA CYS A 91 -14.11 -3.02 -12.60
C CYS A 91 -13.49 -2.48 -13.91
N PRO A 92 -14.28 -2.14 -14.96
CA PRO A 92 -13.76 -1.75 -16.27
C PRO A 92 -12.74 -0.59 -16.24
N ASN A 93 -12.85 0.29 -15.25
CA ASN A 93 -11.97 1.44 -15.07
C ASN A 93 -10.74 1.14 -14.19
N GLY A 94 -10.74 0.06 -13.40
CA GLY A 94 -9.67 -0.28 -12.45
C GLY A 94 -8.39 -0.83 -13.09
N GLN A 95 -8.45 -1.20 -14.37
CA GLN A 95 -7.30 -1.72 -15.12
C GLN A 95 -6.46 -0.60 -15.77
N ASN A 96 -7.06 0.56 -16.04
CA ASN A 96 -6.50 1.54 -16.97
C ASN A 96 -6.00 2.84 -16.32
N TYR A 97 -6.32 3.09 -15.05
CA TYR A 97 -6.08 4.38 -14.43
C TYR A 97 -5.39 4.29 -13.08
N GLY A 98 -4.46 5.21 -12.86
CA GLY A 98 -3.96 5.57 -11.53
C GLY A 98 -5.00 6.34 -10.70
N VAL A 99 -6.25 5.85 -10.61
CA VAL A 99 -7.24 6.35 -9.64
C VAL A 99 -7.96 5.16 -8.96
N PRO A 100 -8.23 5.18 -7.63
CA PRO A 100 -9.07 4.18 -6.99
C PRO A 100 -10.46 4.21 -7.62
N HIS A 101 -10.95 3.07 -8.08
CA HIS A 101 -12.09 3.02 -9.00
C HIS A 101 -13.39 2.60 -8.30
N CYS A 102 -13.32 1.96 -7.12
CA CYS A 102 -14.47 1.75 -6.24
C CYS A 102 -14.05 1.64 -4.76
N ASP A 103 -15.01 1.81 -3.86
CA ASP A 103 -14.75 1.87 -2.41
C ASP A 103 -14.28 0.54 -1.80
N ASP A 104 -14.58 -0.57 -2.48
CA ASP A 104 -14.25 -1.92 -2.04
C ASP A 104 -12.85 -2.37 -2.50
N HIS A 105 -12.28 -1.73 -3.52
CA HIS A 105 -11.01 -2.14 -4.13
C HIS A 105 -10.04 -0.95 -4.24
N PRO A 106 -9.30 -0.65 -3.14
CA PRO A 106 -8.27 0.38 -3.15
C PRO A 106 -7.10 -0.04 -4.03
N PHE A 107 -6.14 0.87 -4.24
CA PHE A 107 -4.85 0.45 -4.78
C PHE A 107 -4.20 -0.60 -3.89
N HIS A 108 -3.54 -1.58 -4.50
CA HIS A 108 -2.77 -2.57 -3.74
C HIS A 108 -1.58 -1.98 -2.99
N TYR A 109 -1.05 -0.86 -3.47
CA TYR A 109 0.04 -0.16 -2.81
C TYR A 109 -0.14 1.36 -2.88
N SER A 110 0.19 2.03 -1.78
CA SER A 110 0.32 3.49 -1.73
C SER A 110 1.33 3.90 -0.66
N TYR A 111 2.31 4.71 -1.06
CA TYR A 111 3.17 5.46 -0.16
C TYR A 111 2.65 6.88 0.02
N SER A 112 2.54 7.33 1.26
CA SER A 112 2.03 8.67 1.59
C SER A 112 2.92 9.42 2.58
N ARG A 113 2.96 10.74 2.39
CA ARG A 113 3.66 11.71 3.25
C ARG A 113 2.99 13.08 3.10
N GLY A 114 2.90 13.86 4.18
CA GLY A 114 2.38 15.22 4.14
C GLY A 114 0.90 15.33 3.74
N GLY A 115 0.12 14.26 3.91
CA GLY A 115 -1.28 14.19 3.52
C GLY A 115 -1.51 13.85 2.05
N PHE A 116 -0.46 13.48 1.32
CA PHE A 116 -0.53 13.13 -0.10
C PHE A 116 -0.04 11.70 -0.33
N ALA A 117 -0.73 10.99 -1.22
CA ALA A 117 -0.21 9.76 -1.81
C ALA A 117 0.76 10.13 -2.92
N LEU A 118 2.04 9.81 -2.74
CA LEU A 118 3.12 10.23 -3.63
C LEU A 118 3.49 9.16 -4.66
N ASP A 119 3.27 7.90 -4.34
CA ASP A 119 3.56 6.75 -5.20
C ASP A 119 2.52 5.66 -4.94
N TYR A 120 1.79 5.22 -5.95
CA TYR A 120 0.71 4.25 -5.79
C TYR A 120 0.35 3.54 -7.10
N PHE A 121 -0.05 2.27 -6.99
CA PHE A 121 -0.45 1.44 -8.13
C PHE A 121 -1.11 0.14 -7.70
N ASN A 122 -1.73 -0.55 -8.67
CA ASN A 122 -2.17 -1.94 -8.51
C ASN A 122 -1.04 -2.90 -8.85
N ILE A 123 -1.02 -4.04 -8.18
CA ILE A 123 0.05 -5.04 -8.23
C ILE A 123 -0.43 -6.26 -9.04
N GLY A 124 0.44 -6.79 -9.89
CA GLY A 124 0.22 -7.97 -10.72
C GLY A 124 -0.42 -7.68 -12.07
N MET A 125 -0.34 -8.66 -12.99
CA MET A 125 -0.92 -8.59 -14.35
C MET A 125 -0.49 -7.33 -15.13
N ARG A 126 0.76 -6.88 -14.95
CA ARG A 126 1.35 -5.67 -15.57
C ARG A 126 0.71 -4.34 -15.17
N ARG A 127 -0.13 -4.31 -14.13
CA ARG A 127 -0.80 -3.07 -13.69
C ARG A 127 0.16 -2.03 -13.13
N GLU A 128 1.36 -2.43 -12.73
CA GLU A 128 2.46 -1.54 -12.30
C GLU A 128 2.88 -0.55 -13.39
N ALA A 129 2.59 -0.84 -14.67
CA ALA A 129 2.81 0.09 -15.77
C ALA A 129 1.89 1.32 -15.69
N HIS A 130 0.73 1.22 -15.03
CA HIS A 130 -0.28 2.27 -14.86
C HIS A 130 -0.16 2.98 -13.50
N ARG A 131 1.07 3.17 -13.02
CA ARG A 131 1.37 3.78 -11.73
C ARG A 131 1.27 5.30 -11.74
N SER A 132 1.16 5.85 -10.53
CA SER A 132 1.48 7.23 -10.22
C SER A 132 2.72 7.27 -9.33
N GLY A 133 3.62 8.23 -9.57
CA GLY A 133 4.91 8.33 -8.89
C GLY A 133 6.02 7.52 -9.56
N ASP A 134 7.24 7.74 -9.07
CA ASP A 134 8.47 7.15 -9.57
C ASP A 134 9.37 6.58 -8.46
N LEU A 135 8.88 6.48 -7.23
CA LEU A 135 9.69 6.10 -6.07
C LEU A 135 10.34 4.71 -6.24
N LEU A 136 9.59 3.77 -6.79
CA LEU A 136 10.02 2.38 -7.03
C LEU A 136 10.43 2.10 -8.47
N ILE A 137 10.56 3.13 -9.32
CA ILE A 137 10.75 2.92 -10.77
C ILE A 137 12.03 2.17 -11.09
N ARG A 138 13.10 2.43 -10.35
CA ARG A 138 14.41 1.82 -10.59
C ARG A 138 14.34 0.32 -10.33
N GLU A 139 13.72 -0.07 -9.23
CA GLU A 139 13.58 -1.44 -8.79
C GLU A 139 12.64 -2.22 -9.72
N LEU A 140 11.52 -1.60 -10.13
CA LEU A 140 10.57 -2.20 -11.07
C LEU A 140 11.16 -2.38 -12.47
N LEU A 141 11.97 -1.42 -12.95
CA LEU A 141 12.71 -1.55 -14.21
C LEU A 141 13.76 -2.66 -14.13
N ALA A 142 14.53 -2.71 -13.04
CA ALA A 142 15.55 -3.75 -12.84
C ALA A 142 14.94 -5.16 -12.79
N ALA A 143 13.72 -5.29 -12.27
CA ALA A 143 12.97 -6.54 -12.24
C ALA A 143 12.23 -6.86 -13.55
N GLY A 144 12.30 -6.00 -14.56
CA GLY A 144 11.60 -6.17 -15.84
C GLY A 144 10.07 -6.14 -15.74
N ILE A 145 9.53 -5.56 -14.65
CA ILE A 145 8.08 -5.50 -14.40
C ILE A 145 7.44 -4.37 -15.21
N VAL A 146 8.16 -3.26 -15.34
CA VAL A 146 7.77 -2.09 -16.14
C VAL A 146 8.88 -1.75 -17.14
N GLY A 147 8.56 -0.96 -18.17
CA GLY A 147 9.53 -0.52 -19.18
C GLY A 147 8.95 -0.53 -20.59
N ARG A 148 9.68 0.07 -21.53
CA ARG A 148 9.31 0.03 -22.96
C ARG A 148 9.45 -1.38 -23.53
N GLU A 149 10.47 -2.09 -23.06
CA GLU A 149 10.72 -3.49 -23.37
C GLU A 149 10.63 -4.26 -22.05
N THR A 150 9.75 -5.26 -22.01
CA THR A 150 9.60 -6.16 -20.86
C THR A 150 9.83 -7.60 -21.33
N PRO A 151 11.08 -7.95 -21.74
CA PRO A 151 11.38 -9.23 -22.38
C PRO A 151 11.05 -10.44 -21.48
N VAL A 152 10.99 -10.24 -20.16
CA VAL A 152 10.57 -11.27 -19.20
C VAL A 152 9.10 -11.66 -19.43
N TYR A 153 8.22 -10.68 -19.68
CA TYR A 153 6.81 -10.95 -20.01
C TYR A 153 6.62 -11.54 -21.41
N ASP A 154 7.51 -11.22 -22.35
CA ASP A 154 7.48 -11.82 -23.69
C ASP A 154 7.84 -13.32 -23.64
N ALA A 155 8.76 -13.70 -22.73
CA ALA A 155 9.14 -15.09 -22.51
C ALA A 155 8.17 -15.86 -21.60
N ASP A 156 7.61 -15.18 -20.59
CA ASP A 156 6.62 -15.73 -19.66
C ASP A 156 5.52 -14.70 -19.36
N PRO A 157 4.38 -14.76 -20.06
CA PRO A 157 3.25 -13.86 -19.82
C PRO A 157 2.66 -13.96 -18.42
N SER A 158 2.93 -15.05 -17.68
CA SER A 158 2.47 -15.25 -16.31
C SER A 158 3.43 -14.69 -15.26
N TYR A 159 4.59 -14.17 -15.69
CA TYR A 159 5.58 -13.58 -14.80
C TYR A 159 4.93 -12.51 -13.91
N ASN A 160 5.02 -12.68 -12.59
CA ASN A 160 4.45 -11.73 -11.63
C ASN A 160 2.94 -11.46 -11.83
N ALA A 161 2.18 -12.43 -12.37
CA ALA A 161 0.72 -12.32 -12.52
C ALA A 161 0.02 -12.11 -11.16
N ASP A 162 0.52 -12.76 -10.12
CA ASP A 162 0.08 -12.61 -8.72
C ASP A 162 0.70 -11.39 -8.01
N GLY A 163 1.65 -10.71 -8.66
CA GLY A 163 2.33 -9.55 -8.12
C GLY A 163 3.33 -9.84 -7.00
N ALA A 164 3.70 -11.10 -6.77
CA ALA A 164 4.58 -11.49 -5.67
C ALA A 164 5.98 -10.86 -5.76
N VAL A 165 6.50 -10.64 -6.97
CA VAL A 165 7.81 -9.98 -7.18
C VAL A 165 7.71 -8.50 -6.80
N THR A 166 6.63 -7.83 -7.22
CA THR A 166 6.35 -6.43 -6.87
C THR A 166 6.22 -6.25 -5.35
N MET A 167 5.48 -7.15 -4.68
CA MET A 167 5.32 -7.09 -3.23
C MET A 167 6.64 -7.26 -2.49
N ARG A 168 7.50 -8.17 -2.97
CA ARG A 168 8.85 -8.33 -2.42
C ARG A 168 9.67 -7.05 -2.58
N ILE A 169 9.65 -6.42 -3.76
CA ILE A 169 10.36 -5.16 -4.00
C ILE A 169 9.91 -4.08 -3.03
N ILE A 170 8.59 -3.89 -2.86
CA ILE A 170 8.05 -2.88 -1.94
C ILE A 170 8.54 -3.14 -0.51
N THR A 171 8.41 -4.38 -0.05
CA THR A 171 8.73 -4.73 1.34
C THR A 171 10.23 -4.67 1.63
N GLU A 172 11.07 -5.04 0.67
CA GLU A 172 12.54 -4.86 0.75
C GLU A 172 12.93 -3.39 0.71
N TYR A 173 12.34 -2.59 -0.19
CA TYR A 173 12.65 -1.16 -0.35
C TYR A 173 12.40 -0.36 0.93
N PHE A 174 11.26 -0.60 1.58
CA PHE A 174 10.90 0.10 2.82
C PHE A 174 11.39 -0.58 4.10
N GLY A 175 11.89 -1.82 4.01
CA GLY A 175 12.21 -2.67 5.16
C GLY A 175 10.98 -2.91 6.03
N LEU A 176 9.86 -3.32 5.43
CA LEU A 176 8.60 -3.54 6.15
C LEU A 176 8.67 -4.85 6.95
N PRO A 177 8.28 -4.85 8.23
CA PRO A 177 8.14 -6.10 8.98
C PRO A 177 6.96 -6.92 8.45
N ALA A 178 6.96 -8.22 8.74
CA ALA A 178 5.79 -9.06 8.44
C ALA A 178 4.61 -8.66 9.33
N ALA A 179 3.45 -8.42 8.74
CA ALA A 179 2.22 -8.12 9.46
C ALA A 179 1.35 -9.40 9.50
N ASN A 180 1.56 -10.18 10.56
CA ASN A 180 0.86 -11.45 10.82
C ASN A 180 -0.28 -11.29 11.84
#